data_AF-A0AAE3QV60-F1
#
_entry.id   AF-A0AAE3QV60-F1
#
_cell.length_a   1.000
_cell.length_b   1.000
_cell.length_c   1.000
_cell.angle_alpha   90.00
_cell.angle_beta   90.00
_cell.angle_gamma   90.00
#
_symmetry.space_group_name_H-M   'P 1'
#
loop_
_entity.id
_entity.type
_entity.pdbx_description
1 polymer ?
#
loop_
_entity_poly.entity_id
_entity_poly.type
_entity_poly.pdbx_seq_one_letter_code
_entity_poly.pdbx_strand_id
1 'polypeptide(L)'
;MEKPTPWKEFKKHAKWKVYKPFLYIEWLSENFVHHLSRWSIVVLLEYVGRFTILIGLITYILEAPERERKAKEQTITKHFQAWEVINSGHGKKYSGGRKDALDILVNDKVSLLGIDLSNAIFDSLRISAADMRLADCRNIKLTNAIFDSVNLSYSKFDSAFILNSSISSSNLSFVSFKNSYFENFAFISSQQISHANFENAHLFITNLRKLSLFQSDFTNAKFQIVDLDSVEFIECNLMNVDLSAIQNWQTIKKLSYTNLYGAKFLPKGFKEFAKKKGAVFFANKQMWLDNLPSSRRFIRKRL
;
A
#
# COMPACT_ATOMS: atom_id res chain seq x y z
N MET A 1 13.56 -15.44 -60.47
CA MET A 1 12.20 -15.55 -61.05
C MET A 1 12.28 -16.33 -62.36
N GLU A 2 11.34 -17.23 -62.59
CA GLU A 2 11.23 -17.97 -63.87
C GLU A 2 10.94 -17.01 -65.04
N LYS A 3 11.31 -17.41 -66.25
CA LYS A 3 11.10 -16.60 -67.46
C LYS A 3 9.59 -16.52 -67.74
N PRO A 4 9.00 -15.32 -67.85
CA PRO A 4 7.57 -15.18 -68.15
C PRO A 4 7.21 -15.90 -69.45
N THR A 5 6.03 -16.50 -69.48
CA THR A 5 5.59 -17.29 -70.64
C THR A 5 5.36 -16.39 -71.86
N PRO A 6 5.65 -16.87 -73.08
CA PRO A 6 5.42 -16.08 -74.28
C PRO A 6 3.95 -15.68 -74.44
N TRP A 7 3.69 -14.45 -74.90
CA TRP A 7 2.32 -13.92 -75.09
C TRP A 7 1.38 -14.86 -75.87
N LYS A 8 1.95 -15.62 -76.82
CA LYS A 8 1.21 -16.61 -77.63
C LYS A 8 0.56 -17.71 -76.79
N GLU A 9 1.17 -18.09 -75.68
CA GLU A 9 0.65 -19.07 -74.72
C GLU A 9 -0.14 -18.41 -73.60
N PHE A 10 0.32 -17.25 -73.10
CA PHE A 10 -0.35 -16.50 -72.05
C PHE A 10 -1.80 -16.15 -72.39
N LYS A 11 -2.04 -15.66 -73.62
CA LYS A 11 -3.39 -15.29 -74.11
C LYS A 11 -4.37 -16.46 -74.23
N LYS A 12 -3.92 -17.71 -74.16
CA LYS A 12 -4.79 -18.90 -74.19
C LYS A 12 -5.61 -19.04 -72.91
N HIS A 13 -5.21 -18.40 -71.83
CA HIS A 13 -5.95 -18.33 -70.56
C HIS A 13 -7.18 -17.40 -70.63
N ALA A 14 -7.29 -16.57 -71.69
CA ALA A 14 -8.42 -15.67 -71.90
C ALA A 14 -9.66 -16.44 -72.39
N LYS A 15 -10.62 -16.74 -71.49
CA LYS A 15 -11.89 -17.38 -71.88
C LYS A 15 -12.72 -16.53 -72.86
N TRP A 16 -12.61 -15.20 -72.82
CA TRP A 16 -13.37 -14.27 -73.67
C TRP A 16 -12.48 -13.16 -74.26
N LYS A 17 -12.76 -12.73 -75.50
CA LYS A 17 -11.93 -11.75 -76.23
C LYS A 17 -11.82 -10.38 -75.53
N VAL A 18 -12.83 -9.98 -74.75
CA VAL A 18 -12.91 -8.67 -74.08
C VAL A 18 -11.86 -8.52 -72.96
N TYR A 19 -11.40 -9.62 -72.35
CA TYR A 19 -10.39 -9.58 -71.28
C TYR A 19 -8.95 -9.53 -71.79
N LYS A 20 -8.73 -9.65 -73.11
CA LYS A 20 -7.38 -9.65 -73.72
C LYS A 20 -6.56 -8.38 -73.44
N PRO A 21 -7.13 -7.15 -73.40
CA PRO A 21 -6.38 -5.95 -73.05
C PRO A 21 -5.88 -5.98 -71.60
N PHE A 22 -6.71 -6.44 -70.66
CA PHE A 22 -6.33 -6.56 -69.24
C PHE A 22 -5.24 -7.61 -69.03
N LEU A 23 -5.38 -8.78 -69.66
CA LEU A 23 -4.35 -9.83 -69.65
C LEU A 23 -3.06 -9.39 -70.36
N TYR A 24 -3.15 -8.48 -71.33
CA TYR A 24 -1.96 -7.90 -71.97
C TYR A 24 -1.23 -6.94 -71.04
N ILE A 25 -1.95 -6.13 -70.27
CA ILE A 25 -1.36 -5.27 -69.22
C ILE A 25 -0.72 -6.12 -68.13
N GLU A 26 -1.38 -7.20 -67.70
CA GLU A 26 -0.83 -8.15 -66.73
C GLU A 26 0.45 -8.82 -67.26
N TRP A 27 0.42 -9.38 -68.47
CA TRP A 27 1.60 -9.94 -69.13
C TRP A 27 2.74 -8.92 -69.32
N LEU A 28 2.41 -7.69 -69.71
CA LEU A 28 3.37 -6.59 -69.82
C LEU A 28 4.00 -6.28 -68.46
N SER A 29 3.18 -6.24 -67.40
CA SER A 29 3.65 -6.00 -66.04
C SER A 29 4.56 -7.13 -65.54
N GLU A 30 4.24 -8.39 -65.84
CA GLU A 30 5.08 -9.54 -65.51
C GLU A 30 6.44 -9.49 -66.23
N ASN A 31 6.45 -9.14 -67.52
CA ASN A 31 7.69 -8.99 -68.29
C ASN A 31 8.50 -7.77 -67.84
N PHE A 32 7.83 -6.67 -67.50
CA PHE A 32 8.46 -5.46 -66.99
C PHE A 32 9.10 -5.69 -65.63
N VAL A 33 8.38 -6.35 -64.70
CA VAL A 33 8.92 -6.78 -63.40
C VAL A 33 10.06 -7.77 -63.58
N HIS A 34 9.95 -8.74 -64.49
CA HIS A 34 11.04 -9.68 -64.78
C HIS A 34 12.29 -8.94 -65.29
N HIS A 35 12.13 -7.97 -66.19
CA HIS A 35 13.25 -7.19 -66.73
C HIS A 35 13.87 -6.27 -65.67
N LEU A 36 13.04 -5.57 -64.89
CA LEU A 36 13.47 -4.74 -63.76
C LEU A 36 14.18 -5.56 -62.68
N SER A 37 13.72 -6.78 -62.39
CA SER A 37 14.36 -7.67 -61.40
C SER A 37 15.75 -8.15 -61.82
N ARG A 38 16.07 -8.09 -63.12
CA ARG A 38 17.43 -8.37 -63.65
C ARG A 38 18.34 -7.14 -63.57
N TRP A 39 17.80 -5.96 -63.31
CA TRP A 39 18.63 -4.78 -63.13
C TRP A 39 19.28 -4.85 -61.75
N SER A 40 20.61 -4.74 -61.73
CA SER A 40 21.41 -4.78 -60.52
C SER A 40 20.96 -3.74 -59.48
N ILE A 41 20.28 -2.67 -59.89
CA ILE A 41 19.77 -1.62 -59.00
C ILE A 41 18.60 -2.06 -58.10
N VAL A 42 17.69 -2.92 -58.59
CA VAL A 42 16.56 -3.42 -57.77
C VAL A 42 17.08 -4.38 -56.71
N VAL A 43 18.01 -5.24 -57.10
CA VAL A 43 18.74 -6.14 -56.19
C VAL A 43 19.54 -5.33 -55.17
N LEU A 44 20.24 -4.27 -55.60
CA LEU A 44 20.98 -3.37 -54.71
C LEU A 44 20.07 -2.69 -53.68
N LEU A 45 18.90 -2.18 -54.10
CA LEU A 45 17.92 -1.55 -53.21
C LEU A 45 17.40 -2.52 -52.14
N GLU A 46 17.17 -3.78 -52.49
CA GLU A 46 16.78 -4.81 -51.53
C GLU A 46 17.89 -5.05 -50.48
N TYR A 47 19.15 -5.11 -50.92
CA TYR A 47 20.28 -5.22 -50.00
C TYR A 47 20.45 -3.99 -49.11
N VAL A 48 20.26 -2.77 -49.64
CA VAL A 48 20.27 -1.52 -48.85
C VAL A 48 19.14 -1.51 -47.82
N GLY A 49 17.95 -2.00 -48.18
CA GLY A 49 16.83 -2.16 -47.25
C GLY A 49 17.15 -3.15 -46.12
N ARG A 50 17.71 -4.31 -46.43
CA ARG A 50 18.15 -5.28 -45.41
C ARG A 50 19.27 -4.72 -44.53
N PHE A 51 20.20 -3.98 -45.13
CA PHE A 51 21.33 -3.38 -44.43
C PHE A 51 20.89 -2.23 -43.49
N THR A 52 19.91 -1.42 -43.89
CA THR A 52 19.35 -0.37 -43.03
C THR A 52 18.59 -0.93 -41.83
N ILE A 53 17.81 -2.02 -42.02
CA ILE A 53 17.20 -2.75 -40.90
C ILE A 53 18.26 -3.32 -39.96
N LEU A 54 19.32 -3.91 -40.52
CA LEU A 54 20.43 -4.45 -39.74
C LEU A 54 21.14 -3.36 -38.93
N ILE A 55 21.42 -2.20 -39.54
CA ILE A 55 21.98 -1.04 -38.84
C ILE A 55 21.02 -0.58 -37.73
N GLY A 56 19.72 -0.45 -38.00
CA GLY A 56 18.73 -0.05 -37.00
C GLY A 56 18.66 -1.02 -35.83
N LEU A 57 18.81 -2.32 -36.08
CA LEU A 57 18.89 -3.33 -35.03
C LEU A 57 20.19 -3.18 -34.21
N ILE A 58 21.32 -2.99 -34.89
CA ILE A 58 22.62 -2.79 -34.24
C ILE A 58 22.59 -1.52 -33.38
N THR A 59 22.09 -0.39 -33.90
CA THR A 59 21.97 0.85 -33.12
C THR A 59 21.03 0.68 -31.96
N TYR A 60 19.87 0.02 -32.14
CA TYR A 60 18.96 -0.28 -31.04
C TYR A 60 19.64 -1.09 -29.94
N ILE A 61 20.46 -2.08 -30.29
CA ILE A 61 21.22 -2.88 -29.32
C ILE A 61 22.32 -2.04 -28.64
N LEU A 62 23.08 -1.24 -29.41
CA LEU A 62 24.15 -0.39 -28.87
C LEU A 62 23.62 0.72 -27.95
N GLU A 63 22.42 1.24 -28.21
CA GLU A 63 21.74 2.27 -27.40
C GLU A 63 20.96 1.69 -26.21
N ALA A 64 20.80 0.36 -26.11
CA ALA A 64 20.13 -0.28 -24.99
C ALA A 64 20.63 0.19 -23.61
N PRO A 65 21.95 0.25 -23.32
CA PRO A 65 22.45 0.74 -22.04
C PRO A 65 22.09 2.21 -21.78
N GLU A 66 22.01 3.06 -22.81
CA GLU A 66 21.64 4.46 -22.64
C GLU A 66 20.15 4.64 -22.35
N ARG A 67 19.28 3.84 -22.99
CA ARG A 67 17.84 3.82 -22.68
C ARG A 67 17.59 3.39 -21.25
N GLU A 68 18.30 2.38 -20.77
CA GLU A 68 18.23 1.96 -19.37
C GLU A 68 18.68 3.06 -18.40
N ARG A 69 19.77 3.77 -18.72
CA ARG A 69 20.25 4.92 -17.92
C ARG A 69 19.20 6.03 -17.86
N LYS A 70 18.66 6.43 -19.01
CA LYS A 70 17.61 7.46 -19.11
C LYS A 70 16.35 7.08 -18.33
N ALA A 71 15.91 5.81 -18.41
CA ALA A 71 14.76 5.34 -17.64
C ALA A 71 15.02 5.37 -16.12
N LYS A 72 16.22 4.98 -15.68
CA LYS A 72 16.64 5.07 -14.27
C LYS A 72 16.71 6.52 -13.78
N GLU A 73 17.29 7.42 -14.56
CA GLU A 73 17.37 8.86 -14.24
C GLU A 73 15.97 9.50 -14.14
N GLN A 74 15.06 9.15 -15.05
CA GLN A 74 13.66 9.60 -14.98
C GLN A 74 12.96 9.11 -13.71
N THR A 75 13.22 7.86 -13.31
CA THR A 75 12.67 7.27 -12.08
C THR A 75 13.20 8.03 -10.85
N ILE A 76 14.51 8.27 -10.79
CA ILE A 76 15.14 9.04 -9.70
C ILE A 76 14.55 10.46 -9.63
N THR A 77 14.40 11.12 -10.78
CA THR A 77 13.85 12.48 -10.86
C THR A 77 12.41 12.52 -10.36
N LYS A 78 11.58 11.56 -10.78
CA LYS A 78 10.19 11.42 -10.33
C LYS A 78 10.11 11.22 -8.81
N HIS A 79 10.96 10.38 -8.25
CA HIS A 79 11.02 10.15 -6.80
C HIS A 79 11.47 11.40 -6.04
N PHE A 80 12.48 12.10 -6.56
CA PHE A 80 12.96 13.35 -5.98
C PHE A 80 11.86 14.42 -5.94
N GLN A 81 11.13 14.61 -7.04
CA GLN A 81 10.00 15.54 -7.10
C GLN A 81 8.88 15.16 -6.12
N ALA A 82 8.55 13.87 -6.01
CA ALA A 82 7.56 13.40 -5.04
C ALA A 82 8.00 13.73 -3.59
N TRP A 83 9.26 13.47 -3.25
CA TRP A 83 9.80 13.84 -1.94
C TRP A 83 9.82 15.34 -1.69
N GLU A 84 10.13 16.15 -2.70
CA GLU A 84 10.09 17.62 -2.61
C GLU A 84 8.67 18.11 -2.30
N VAL A 85 7.65 17.53 -2.94
CA VAL A 85 6.24 17.86 -2.67
C VAL A 85 5.83 17.46 -1.25
N ILE A 86 6.28 16.30 -0.76
CA ILE A 86 6.02 15.87 0.62
C ILE A 86 6.68 16.81 1.63
N ASN A 87 7.98 17.09 1.46
CA ASN A 87 8.76 17.89 2.39
C ASN A 87 8.35 19.37 2.40
N SER A 88 8.01 19.93 1.24
CA SER A 88 7.52 21.32 1.13
C SER A 88 6.12 21.54 1.71
N GLY A 89 5.38 20.44 1.94
CA GLY A 89 4.09 20.42 2.63
C GLY A 89 4.19 20.38 4.15
N HIS A 90 5.39 20.34 4.74
CA HIS A 90 5.58 20.33 6.18
C HIS A 90 4.85 21.51 6.86
N GLY A 91 4.08 21.22 7.91
CA GLY A 91 3.28 22.21 8.65
C GLY A 91 2.07 22.80 7.90
N LYS A 92 1.85 22.41 6.63
CA LYS A 92 0.69 22.87 5.84
C LYS A 92 -0.47 21.88 5.95
N LYS A 93 -1.70 22.40 5.88
CA LYS A 93 -2.93 21.59 5.97
C LYS A 93 -3.32 20.91 4.64
N TYR A 94 -3.12 21.57 3.50
CA TYR A 94 -3.52 21.03 2.19
C TYR A 94 -2.56 19.94 1.71
N SER A 95 -3.10 18.83 1.21
CA SER A 95 -2.30 17.65 0.82
C SER A 95 -2.61 17.10 -0.58
N GLY A 96 -3.24 17.88 -1.46
CA GLY A 96 -3.57 17.45 -2.83
C GLY A 96 -2.35 16.86 -3.56
N GLY A 97 -1.32 17.68 -3.79
CA GLY A 97 -0.08 17.19 -4.41
C GLY A 97 0.69 16.17 -3.57
N ARG A 98 0.56 16.21 -2.24
CA ARG A 98 1.20 15.22 -1.36
C ARG A 98 0.59 13.83 -1.52
N LYS A 99 -0.70 13.74 -1.84
CA LYS A 99 -1.36 12.46 -2.11
C LYS A 99 -0.79 11.83 -3.38
N ASP A 100 -0.71 12.60 -4.46
CA ASP A 100 -0.15 12.12 -5.73
C ASP A 100 1.33 11.73 -5.56
N ALA A 101 2.09 12.52 -4.79
CA ALA A 101 3.48 12.20 -4.45
C ALA A 101 3.60 10.91 -3.63
N LEU A 102 2.73 10.70 -2.64
CA LEU A 102 2.68 9.45 -1.88
C LEU A 102 2.34 8.26 -2.79
N ASP A 103 1.35 8.41 -3.67
CA ASP A 103 0.95 7.35 -4.60
C ASP A 103 2.11 6.97 -5.52
N ILE A 104 2.88 7.93 -6.02
CA ILE A 104 4.11 7.69 -6.80
C ILE A 104 5.10 6.84 -6.00
N LEU A 105 5.42 7.24 -4.77
CA LEU A 105 6.43 6.56 -3.96
C LEU A 105 5.97 5.17 -3.52
N VAL A 106 4.71 5.02 -3.13
CA VAL A 106 4.10 3.74 -2.73
C VAL A 106 4.08 2.77 -3.90
N ASN A 107 3.63 3.20 -5.08
CA ASN A 107 3.55 2.35 -6.28
C ASN A 107 4.94 1.88 -6.74
N ASP A 108 5.95 2.76 -6.63
CA ASP A 108 7.32 2.43 -7.00
C ASP A 108 8.09 1.73 -5.85
N LYS A 109 7.41 1.39 -4.74
CA LYS A 109 7.94 0.71 -3.55
C LYS A 109 9.13 1.43 -2.91
N VAL A 110 9.14 2.75 -2.99
CA VAL A 110 10.12 3.58 -2.29
C VAL A 110 9.83 3.53 -0.79
N SER A 111 10.86 3.32 0.02
CA SER A 111 10.71 3.33 1.48
C SER A 111 10.23 4.71 1.96
N LEU A 112 9.21 4.72 2.82
CA LEU A 112 8.67 5.91 3.47
C LEU A 112 9.12 5.98 4.94
N LEU A 113 10.25 5.35 5.27
CA LEU A 113 10.83 5.34 6.61
C LEU A 113 11.02 6.79 7.11
N GLY A 114 10.41 7.11 8.25
CA GLY A 114 10.52 8.43 8.87
C GLY A 114 9.81 9.55 8.13
N ILE A 115 8.90 9.24 7.19
CA ILE A 115 8.15 10.26 6.46
C ILE A 115 7.40 11.20 7.42
N ASP A 116 7.43 12.50 7.11
CA ASP A 116 6.69 13.51 7.86
C ASP A 116 5.38 13.86 7.14
N LEU A 117 4.28 13.41 7.74
CA LEU A 117 2.90 13.71 7.35
C LEU A 117 2.18 14.48 8.46
N SER A 118 2.93 15.13 9.35
CA SER A 118 2.36 15.88 10.47
C SER A 118 1.46 17.00 9.96
N ASN A 119 0.30 17.16 10.60
CA ASN A 119 -0.74 18.13 10.24
C ASN A 119 -1.34 17.96 8.83
N ALA A 120 -0.99 16.91 8.10
CA ALA A 120 -1.54 16.67 6.78
C ALA A 120 -3.02 16.32 6.86
N ILE A 121 -3.79 16.77 5.87
CA ILE A 121 -5.19 16.39 5.70
C ILE A 121 -5.29 15.53 4.45
N PHE A 122 -5.70 14.27 4.59
CA PHE A 122 -5.96 13.40 3.45
C PHE A 122 -7.40 12.88 3.48
N ASP A 123 -8.04 12.97 2.32
CA ASP A 123 -9.25 12.23 2.03
C ASP A 123 -8.92 11.06 1.07
N SER A 124 -9.46 9.90 1.40
CA SER A 124 -9.37 8.67 0.60
C SER A 124 -7.93 8.27 0.30
N LEU A 125 -7.04 8.38 1.30
CA LEU A 125 -5.64 7.93 1.21
C LEU A 125 -5.59 6.41 1.22
N ARG A 126 -4.91 5.78 0.26
CA ARG A 126 -4.75 4.33 0.20
C ARG A 126 -3.26 4.00 0.17
N ILE A 127 -2.78 3.33 1.21
CA ILE A 127 -1.39 2.89 1.30
C ILE A 127 -1.39 1.38 1.45
N SER A 128 -0.68 0.70 0.55
CA SER A 128 -0.57 -0.76 0.53
C SER A 128 0.89 -1.18 0.51
N ALA A 129 1.27 -2.16 1.33
CA ALA A 129 2.59 -2.79 1.35
C ALA A 129 3.78 -1.81 1.48
N ALA A 130 3.58 -0.66 2.12
CA ALA A 130 4.61 0.37 2.30
C ALA A 130 5.36 0.21 3.64
N ASP A 131 6.64 0.59 3.63
CA ASP A 131 7.43 0.75 4.85
C ASP A 131 7.33 2.19 5.36
N MET A 132 6.48 2.40 6.37
CA MET A 132 6.25 3.70 7.03
C MET A 132 6.70 3.67 8.49
N ARG A 133 7.72 2.87 8.81
CA ARG A 133 8.32 2.85 10.14
C ARG A 133 8.76 4.25 10.54
N LEU A 134 8.65 4.58 11.82
CA LEU A 134 9.05 5.89 12.37
C LEU A 134 8.35 7.11 11.74
N ALA A 135 7.29 6.92 10.95
CA ALA A 135 6.56 8.03 10.34
C ALA A 135 6.00 9.00 11.40
N ASP A 136 6.05 10.29 11.10
CA ASP A 136 5.42 11.33 11.91
C ASP A 136 4.09 11.73 11.29
N CYS A 137 3.01 11.25 11.89
CA CYS A 137 1.63 11.52 11.51
C CYS A 137 0.90 12.32 12.62
N ARG A 138 1.63 13.10 13.43
CA ARG A 138 1.00 13.87 14.52
C ARG A 138 0.02 14.89 13.96
N ASN A 139 -1.14 15.04 14.60
CA ASN A 139 -2.24 15.90 14.16
C ASN A 139 -2.77 15.61 12.74
N ILE A 140 -2.45 14.44 12.15
CA ILE A 140 -2.95 14.08 10.82
C ILE A 140 -4.47 13.99 10.84
N LYS A 141 -5.12 14.43 9.77
CA LYS A 141 -6.55 14.24 9.55
C LYS A 141 -6.74 13.28 8.39
N LEU A 142 -7.32 12.12 8.68
CA LEU A 142 -7.59 11.07 7.72
C LEU A 142 -9.09 10.86 7.63
N THR A 143 -9.64 10.95 6.44
CA THR A 143 -11.02 10.55 6.14
C THR A 143 -10.99 9.50 5.05
N ASN A 144 -11.74 8.41 5.21
CA ASN A 144 -11.80 7.32 4.22
C ASN A 144 -10.44 6.65 3.91
N ALA A 145 -9.50 6.66 4.86
CA ALA A 145 -8.16 6.14 4.63
C ALA A 145 -8.10 4.61 4.77
N ILE A 146 -7.31 3.96 3.94
CA ILE A 146 -7.10 2.50 3.93
C ILE A 146 -5.61 2.21 4.01
N PHE A 147 -5.22 1.50 5.07
CA PHE A 147 -3.86 0.99 5.24
C PHE A 147 -3.89 -0.55 5.16
N ASP A 148 -3.30 -1.12 4.12
CA ASP A 148 -3.22 -2.57 3.95
C ASP A 148 -1.76 -3.05 3.93
N SER A 149 -1.43 -4.01 4.79
CA SER A 149 -0.08 -4.60 4.85
C SER A 149 1.05 -3.56 5.04
N VAL A 150 0.79 -2.45 5.75
CA VAL A 150 1.74 -1.36 5.97
C VAL A 150 2.56 -1.63 7.23
N ASN A 151 3.86 -1.34 7.19
CA ASN A 151 4.67 -1.33 8.40
C ASN A 151 4.64 0.07 9.04
N LEU A 152 3.85 0.23 10.10
CA LEU A 152 3.71 1.47 10.87
C LEU A 152 4.43 1.39 12.23
N SER A 153 5.36 0.45 12.40
CA SER A 153 6.02 0.29 13.69
C SER A 153 6.80 1.54 14.09
N TYR A 154 6.69 1.92 15.36
CA TYR A 154 7.26 3.15 15.95
C TYR A 154 6.76 4.48 15.34
N SER A 155 5.69 4.46 14.54
CA SER A 155 5.10 5.71 14.00
C SER A 155 4.31 6.47 15.07
N LYS A 156 4.12 7.77 14.85
CA LYS A 156 3.43 8.70 15.77
C LYS A 156 2.19 9.27 15.11
N PHE A 157 1.02 8.86 15.57
CA PHE A 157 -0.31 9.38 15.24
C PHE A 157 -0.92 10.15 16.44
N ASP A 158 -0.09 10.78 17.25
CA ASP A 158 -0.58 11.52 18.41
C ASP A 158 -1.48 12.66 17.95
N SER A 159 -2.63 12.81 18.62
CA SER A 159 -3.67 13.79 18.28
C SER A 159 -4.20 13.67 16.85
N ALA A 160 -4.07 12.50 16.23
CA ALA A 160 -4.67 12.23 14.92
C ALA A 160 -6.20 12.24 14.98
N PHE A 161 -6.83 12.63 13.88
CA PHE A 161 -8.27 12.61 13.69
C PHE A 161 -8.60 11.70 12.51
N ILE A 162 -9.17 10.52 12.79
CA ILE A 162 -9.29 9.42 11.82
C ILE A 162 -10.75 9.00 11.71
N LEU A 163 -11.35 9.27 10.56
CA LEU A 163 -12.76 9.02 10.27
C LEU A 163 -12.93 8.00 9.16
N ASN A 164 -13.91 7.10 9.29
CA ASN A 164 -14.34 6.17 8.24
C ASN A 164 -13.17 5.38 7.60
N SER A 165 -12.18 5.02 8.40
CA SER A 165 -10.91 4.49 7.91
C SER A 165 -10.71 3.06 8.39
N SER A 166 -9.81 2.34 7.71
CA SER A 166 -9.53 0.96 8.06
C SER A 166 -8.06 0.60 7.96
N ILE A 167 -7.67 -0.38 8.78
CA ILE A 167 -6.35 -0.98 8.73
C ILE A 167 -6.44 -2.51 8.69
N SER A 168 -5.74 -3.11 7.73
CA SER A 168 -5.64 -4.56 7.54
C SER A 168 -4.18 -4.99 7.49
N SER A 169 -3.89 -6.12 8.15
CA SER A 169 -2.65 -6.87 8.02
C SER A 169 -1.37 -6.05 8.24
N SER A 170 -1.46 -4.96 9.00
CA SER A 170 -0.39 -3.98 9.16
C SER A 170 0.36 -4.19 10.48
N ASN A 171 1.65 -3.82 10.51
CA ASN A 171 2.44 -3.88 11.73
C ASN A 171 2.29 -2.57 12.50
N LEU A 172 1.62 -2.64 13.65
CA LEU A 172 1.37 -1.51 14.55
C LEU A 172 2.20 -1.59 15.84
N SER A 173 3.29 -2.35 15.84
CA SER A 173 4.13 -2.49 17.04
C SER A 173 4.72 -1.15 17.44
N PHE A 174 4.59 -0.76 18.71
CA PHE A 174 5.10 0.50 19.26
C PHE A 174 4.51 1.78 18.62
N VAL A 175 3.36 1.68 17.92
CA VAL A 175 2.68 2.87 17.39
C VAL A 175 2.14 3.73 18.54
N SER A 176 2.19 5.05 18.38
CA SER A 176 1.55 5.98 19.30
C SER A 176 0.31 6.61 18.68
N PHE A 177 -0.82 6.48 19.34
CA PHE A 177 -2.13 7.06 19.03
C PHE A 177 -2.60 7.94 20.22
N LYS A 178 -1.67 8.55 20.96
CA LYS A 178 -2.01 9.31 22.17
C LYS A 178 -2.91 10.50 21.83
N ASN A 179 -3.96 10.71 22.62
CA ASN A 179 -4.94 11.79 22.42
C ASN A 179 -5.65 11.79 21.05
N SER A 180 -5.61 10.68 20.30
CA SER A 180 -6.23 10.60 18.99
C SER A 180 -7.75 10.38 19.08
N TYR A 181 -8.44 10.72 18.01
CA TYR A 181 -9.88 10.51 17.84
C TYR A 181 -10.11 9.59 16.64
N PHE A 182 -10.84 8.51 16.88
CA PHE A 182 -11.29 7.56 15.87
C PHE A 182 -12.80 7.52 15.84
N GLU A 183 -13.38 7.67 14.66
CA GLU A 183 -14.80 7.44 14.41
C GLU A 183 -15.00 6.53 13.21
N ASN A 184 -15.84 5.49 13.39
CA ASN A 184 -16.11 4.50 12.36
C ASN A 184 -14.81 3.89 11.80
N PHE A 185 -13.92 3.48 12.71
CA PHE A 185 -12.60 2.92 12.39
C PHE A 185 -12.60 1.40 12.51
N ALA A 186 -12.02 0.69 11.54
CA ALA A 186 -12.03 -0.76 11.53
C ALA A 186 -10.63 -1.38 11.43
N PHE A 187 -10.33 -2.29 12.36
CA PHE A 187 -9.27 -3.28 12.18
C PHE A 187 -9.87 -4.51 11.50
N ILE A 188 -9.57 -4.73 10.21
CA ILE A 188 -10.32 -5.68 9.36
C ILE A 188 -9.82 -7.14 9.50
N SER A 189 -8.56 -7.35 9.85
CA SER A 189 -7.97 -8.69 10.03
C SER A 189 -7.50 -8.93 11.46
N SER A 190 -7.46 -10.21 11.86
CA SER A 190 -6.85 -10.62 13.13
C SER A 190 -5.38 -10.23 13.11
N GLN A 191 -5.04 -9.20 13.87
CA GLN A 191 -3.69 -8.65 13.94
C GLN A 191 -3.19 -8.73 15.38
N GLN A 192 -1.88 -8.94 15.50
CA GLN A 192 -1.17 -8.82 16.77
C GLN A 192 -0.61 -7.41 16.86
N ILE A 193 -1.04 -6.67 17.88
CA ILE A 193 -0.58 -5.31 18.14
C ILE A 193 0.16 -5.35 19.47
N SER A 194 1.45 -5.01 19.44
CA SER A 194 2.30 -5.03 20.62
C SER A 194 2.75 -3.61 20.98
N HIS A 195 2.72 -3.28 22.27
CA HIS A 195 3.24 -2.01 22.78
C HIS A 195 2.62 -0.74 22.18
N ALA A 196 1.41 -0.80 21.64
CA ALA A 196 0.73 0.37 21.10
C ALA A 196 0.25 1.30 22.22
N ASN A 197 0.29 2.61 21.99
CA ASN A 197 -0.12 3.61 22.95
C ASN A 197 -1.40 4.33 22.50
N PHE A 198 -2.53 4.03 23.12
CA PHE A 198 -3.84 4.67 22.97
C PHE A 198 -4.20 5.53 24.20
N GLU A 199 -3.22 6.03 24.95
CA GLU A 199 -3.46 6.90 26.11
C GLU A 199 -4.35 8.09 25.73
N ASN A 200 -5.44 8.29 26.48
CA ASN A 200 -6.47 9.32 26.25
C ASN A 200 -7.13 9.27 24.85
N ALA A 201 -6.99 8.18 24.08
CA ALA A 201 -7.62 8.07 22.77
C ALA A 201 -9.15 7.91 22.91
N HIS A 202 -9.90 8.47 21.96
CA HIS A 202 -11.34 8.27 21.85
C HIS A 202 -11.64 7.31 20.70
N LEU A 203 -12.14 6.13 21.04
CA LEU A 203 -12.60 5.11 20.10
C LEU A 203 -14.13 5.16 20.02
N PHE A 204 -14.65 5.84 19.01
CA PHE A 204 -16.08 5.94 18.74
C PHE A 204 -16.46 5.06 17.54
N ILE A 205 -17.40 4.13 17.72
CA ILE A 205 -17.81 3.20 16.65
C ILE A 205 -16.58 2.50 16.05
N THR A 206 -15.71 1.96 16.91
CA THR A 206 -14.47 1.30 16.48
C THR A 206 -14.62 -0.22 16.54
N ASN A 207 -14.17 -0.91 15.50
CA ASN A 207 -14.13 -2.37 15.44
C ASN A 207 -12.75 -2.89 15.86
N LEU A 208 -12.66 -3.49 17.06
CA LEU A 208 -11.45 -4.15 17.60
C LEU A 208 -11.53 -5.69 17.54
N ARG A 209 -12.45 -6.25 16.73
CA ARG A 209 -12.74 -7.68 16.72
C ARG A 209 -11.50 -8.50 16.43
N LYS A 210 -11.36 -9.60 17.17
CA LYS A 210 -10.30 -10.62 16.97
C LYS A 210 -8.87 -10.06 17.04
N LEU A 211 -8.67 -8.85 17.57
CA LEU A 211 -7.34 -8.32 17.82
C LEU A 211 -6.70 -9.02 19.02
N SER A 212 -5.39 -9.21 18.94
CA SER A 212 -4.56 -9.60 20.07
C SER A 212 -3.66 -8.44 20.44
N LEU A 213 -3.98 -7.78 21.56
CA LEU A 213 -3.26 -6.64 22.09
C LEU A 213 -2.33 -7.11 23.21
N PHE A 214 -1.03 -6.89 23.03
CA PHE A 214 -0.01 -7.23 24.00
C PHE A 214 0.67 -5.96 24.51
N GLN A 215 0.74 -5.78 25.84
CA GLN A 215 1.44 -4.65 26.46
C GLN A 215 1.08 -3.27 25.91
N SER A 216 -0.17 -3.12 25.46
CA SER A 216 -0.68 -1.85 24.92
C SER A 216 -1.30 -1.00 26.02
N ASP A 217 -1.18 0.32 25.90
CA ASP A 217 -1.66 1.29 26.89
C ASP A 217 -2.94 1.97 26.40
N PHE A 218 -4.02 1.84 27.14
CA PHE A 218 -5.32 2.49 26.92
C PHE A 218 -5.70 3.34 28.14
N THR A 219 -4.72 3.83 28.90
CA THR A 219 -4.98 4.65 30.10
C THR A 219 -5.84 5.85 29.73
N ASN A 220 -6.94 6.06 30.46
CA ASN A 220 -7.95 7.10 30.24
C ASN A 220 -8.61 7.08 28.83
N ALA A 221 -8.46 6.02 28.04
CA ALA A 221 -9.12 5.93 26.74
C ALA A 221 -10.65 5.87 26.91
N LYS A 222 -11.38 6.28 25.87
CA LYS A 222 -12.85 6.22 25.84
C LYS A 222 -13.32 5.22 24.80
N PHE A 223 -14.03 4.19 25.25
CA PHE A 223 -14.61 3.16 24.38
C PHE A 223 -16.10 3.41 24.29
N GLN A 224 -16.55 4.02 23.19
CA GLN A 224 -17.95 4.32 22.95
C GLN A 224 -18.43 3.57 21.71
N ILE A 225 -19.33 2.59 21.88
CA ILE A 225 -19.80 1.72 20.79
C ILE A 225 -18.60 0.99 20.13
N VAL A 226 -17.74 0.39 20.95
CA VAL A 226 -16.59 -0.40 20.47
C VAL A 226 -16.98 -1.87 20.36
N ASP A 227 -16.72 -2.49 19.21
CA ASP A 227 -16.90 -3.93 19.03
C ASP A 227 -15.69 -4.69 19.59
N LEU A 228 -15.91 -5.40 20.69
CA LEU A 228 -14.90 -6.16 21.43
C LEU A 228 -14.97 -7.68 21.17
N ASP A 229 -15.64 -8.12 20.10
CA ASP A 229 -15.83 -9.55 19.85
C ASP A 229 -14.51 -10.29 19.66
N SER A 230 -14.31 -11.31 20.49
CA SER A 230 -13.15 -12.19 20.47
C SER A 230 -11.79 -11.49 20.65
N VAL A 231 -11.78 -10.28 21.21
CA VAL A 231 -10.54 -9.54 21.50
C VAL A 231 -9.74 -10.20 22.64
N GLU A 232 -8.41 -10.16 22.55
CA GLU A 232 -7.50 -10.59 23.59
C GLU A 232 -6.68 -9.38 24.09
N PHE A 233 -6.91 -8.94 25.32
CA PHE A 233 -6.01 -8.02 26.02
C PHE A 233 -5.08 -8.82 26.91
N ILE A 234 -3.78 -8.72 26.66
CA ILE A 234 -2.74 -9.45 27.37
C ILE A 234 -1.74 -8.43 27.90
N GLU A 235 -1.61 -8.35 29.22
CA GLU A 235 -0.74 -7.39 29.89
C GLU A 235 -0.98 -5.95 29.41
N CYS A 236 -2.23 -5.59 29.10
CA CYS A 236 -2.59 -4.23 28.68
C CYS A 236 -2.96 -3.34 29.86
N ASN A 237 -2.77 -2.04 29.71
CA ASN A 237 -3.14 -1.06 30.72
C ASN A 237 -4.44 -0.35 30.32
N LEU A 238 -5.57 -0.70 30.93
CA LEU A 238 -6.86 -0.05 30.73
C LEU A 238 -7.25 0.77 31.98
N MET A 239 -6.27 1.33 32.70
CA MET A 239 -6.54 2.18 33.86
C MET A 239 -7.42 3.37 33.48
N ASN A 240 -8.44 3.65 34.29
CA ASN A 240 -9.40 4.76 34.09
C ASN A 240 -10.13 4.75 32.75
N VAL A 241 -10.12 3.63 32.01
CA VAL A 241 -10.84 3.52 30.74
C VAL A 241 -12.32 3.78 30.95
N ASP A 242 -12.92 4.55 30.03
CA ASP A 242 -14.36 4.74 29.98
C ASP A 242 -14.96 3.64 29.11
N LEU A 243 -15.76 2.76 29.72
CA LEU A 243 -16.44 1.64 29.05
C LEU A 243 -17.92 1.93 28.80
N SER A 244 -18.32 3.20 28.77
CA SER A 244 -19.69 3.58 28.50
C SER A 244 -20.14 3.06 27.13
N ALA A 245 -21.30 2.42 27.11
CA ALA A 245 -21.91 1.87 25.89
C ALA A 245 -21.12 0.75 25.17
N ILE A 246 -20.23 0.01 25.85
CA ILE A 246 -19.76 -1.28 25.32
C ILE A 246 -20.91 -2.30 25.40
N GLN A 247 -21.18 -3.00 24.29
CA GLN A 247 -22.35 -3.90 24.20
C GLN A 247 -21.99 -5.39 24.33
N ASN A 248 -20.86 -5.82 23.76
CA ASN A 248 -20.51 -7.23 23.62
C ASN A 248 -19.35 -7.69 24.51
N TRP A 249 -19.16 -7.08 25.67
CA TRP A 249 -18.03 -7.36 26.57
C TRP A 249 -17.90 -8.83 27.01
N GLN A 250 -19.01 -9.59 27.01
CA GLN A 250 -19.03 -11.03 27.33
C GLN A 250 -18.23 -11.87 26.32
N THR A 251 -18.05 -11.35 25.09
CA THR A 251 -17.32 -12.03 24.00
C THR A 251 -15.82 -11.77 24.05
N ILE A 252 -15.34 -10.92 24.97
CA ILE A 252 -13.91 -10.73 25.19
C ILE A 252 -13.27 -12.08 25.53
N LYS A 253 -12.27 -12.44 24.74
CA LYS A 253 -11.64 -13.75 24.82
C LYS A 253 -10.67 -13.83 26.00
N LYS A 254 -9.81 -12.82 26.18
CA LYS A 254 -8.82 -12.75 27.26
C LYS A 254 -8.66 -11.33 27.82
N LEU A 255 -8.40 -11.25 29.12
CA LEU A 255 -8.03 -10.03 29.86
C LEU A 255 -6.81 -10.30 30.76
N SER A 256 -5.92 -11.23 30.38
CA SER A 256 -4.84 -11.73 31.23
C SER A 256 -3.90 -10.60 31.65
N TYR A 257 -3.77 -10.37 32.96
CA TYR A 257 -2.98 -9.28 33.55
C TYR A 257 -3.33 -7.89 32.99
N THR A 258 -4.54 -7.72 32.47
CA THR A 258 -5.03 -6.43 31.99
C THR A 258 -5.43 -5.58 33.19
N ASN A 259 -4.83 -4.40 33.35
CA ASN A 259 -5.13 -3.53 34.47
C ASN A 259 -6.40 -2.72 34.19
N LEU A 260 -7.44 -2.91 35.00
CA LEU A 260 -8.73 -2.20 34.90
C LEU A 260 -8.99 -1.30 36.11
N TYR A 261 -7.95 -0.94 36.86
CA TYR A 261 -8.11 -0.04 37.99
C TYR A 261 -8.70 1.30 37.55
N GLY A 262 -9.73 1.77 38.26
CA GLY A 262 -10.40 3.05 37.96
C GLY A 262 -11.28 3.04 36.71
N ALA A 263 -11.43 1.91 36.01
CA ALA A 263 -12.32 1.81 34.86
C ALA A 263 -13.75 2.24 35.22
N LYS A 264 -14.34 3.08 34.36
CA LYS A 264 -15.60 3.79 34.60
C LYS A 264 -16.75 3.13 33.85
N PHE A 265 -17.97 3.32 34.35
CA PHE A 265 -19.22 2.86 33.72
C PHE A 265 -19.26 1.36 33.40
N LEU A 266 -18.70 0.54 34.30
CA LEU A 266 -18.66 -0.91 34.14
C LEU A 266 -20.08 -1.50 34.07
N PRO A 267 -20.42 -2.27 33.03
CA PRO A 267 -21.68 -3.01 32.98
C PRO A 267 -21.83 -3.93 34.20
N LYS A 268 -23.08 -4.19 34.62
CA LYS A 268 -23.36 -5.11 35.73
C LYS A 268 -22.75 -6.49 35.44
N GLY A 269 -21.93 -7.00 36.36
CA GLY A 269 -21.24 -8.30 36.22
C GLY A 269 -19.93 -8.26 35.42
N PHE A 270 -19.58 -7.13 34.81
CA PHE A 270 -18.34 -7.00 34.04
C PHE A 270 -17.09 -7.21 34.91
N LYS A 271 -17.08 -6.69 36.14
CA LYS A 271 -15.92 -6.78 37.02
C LYS A 271 -15.60 -8.24 37.39
N GLU A 272 -16.62 -9.04 37.71
CA GLU A 272 -16.48 -10.46 38.02
C GLU A 272 -16.05 -11.24 36.78
N PHE A 273 -16.64 -10.94 35.63
CA PHE A 273 -16.22 -11.51 34.35
C PHE A 273 -14.76 -11.20 34.05
N ALA A 274 -14.33 -9.95 34.19
CA ALA A 274 -12.97 -9.51 33.93
C ALA A 274 -11.96 -10.22 34.83
N LYS A 275 -12.26 -10.33 36.13
CA LYS A 275 -11.45 -11.11 37.08
C LYS A 275 -11.32 -12.58 36.66
N LYS A 276 -12.41 -13.24 36.28
CA LYS A 276 -12.38 -14.63 35.76
C LYS A 276 -11.56 -14.77 34.49
N LYS A 277 -11.47 -13.72 33.67
CA LYS A 277 -10.64 -13.63 32.46
C LYS A 277 -9.18 -13.22 32.72
N GLY A 278 -8.78 -13.05 33.99
CA GLY A 278 -7.42 -12.76 34.40
C GLY A 278 -7.08 -11.28 34.55
N ALA A 279 -8.06 -10.38 34.56
CA ALA A 279 -7.82 -8.96 34.78
C ALA A 279 -7.35 -8.66 36.22
N VAL A 280 -6.59 -7.59 36.35
CA VAL A 280 -6.03 -7.08 37.61
C VAL A 280 -6.46 -5.64 37.87
N PHE A 281 -6.30 -5.16 39.10
CA PHE A 281 -6.78 -3.84 39.53
C PHE A 281 -5.73 -3.14 40.40
N PHE A 282 -4.54 -2.90 39.85
CA PHE A 282 -3.46 -2.22 40.55
C PHE A 282 -3.61 -0.70 40.38
N ALA A 283 -3.65 0.02 41.49
CA ALA A 283 -3.85 1.48 41.51
C ALA A 283 -2.71 2.28 40.89
N ASN A 284 -1.52 1.69 40.83
CA ASN A 284 -0.30 2.33 40.37
C ASN A 284 0.25 1.56 39.16
N LYS A 285 0.60 2.30 38.09
CA LYS A 285 1.16 1.73 36.86
C LYS A 285 2.47 0.98 37.11
N GLN A 286 3.37 1.52 37.94
CA GLN A 286 4.62 0.85 38.29
C GLN A 286 4.35 -0.46 39.04
N MET A 287 3.47 -0.44 40.04
CA MET A 287 3.08 -1.64 40.77
C MET A 287 2.52 -2.72 39.85
N TRP A 288 1.71 -2.32 38.85
CA TRP A 288 1.23 -3.24 37.82
C TRP A 288 2.37 -3.83 36.99
N LEU A 289 3.29 -2.99 36.48
CA LEU A 289 4.45 -3.41 35.67
C LEU A 289 5.34 -4.41 36.43
N ASP A 290 5.59 -4.17 37.72
CA ASP A 290 6.39 -5.03 38.59
C ASP A 290 5.75 -6.42 38.79
N ASN A 291 4.43 -6.53 38.60
CA ASN A 291 3.67 -7.76 38.75
C ASN A 291 3.36 -8.49 37.43
N LEU A 292 3.83 -7.97 36.29
CA LEU A 292 3.64 -8.63 35.01
C LEU A 292 4.43 -9.96 34.91
N PRO A 293 3.87 -11.01 34.29
CA PRO A 293 4.62 -12.24 34.00
C PRO A 293 5.85 -12.01 33.12
N SER A 294 5.72 -11.12 32.13
CA SER A 294 6.81 -10.74 31.22
C SER A 294 7.99 -10.04 31.91
N SER A 295 7.75 -9.21 32.92
CA SER A 295 8.83 -8.53 33.66
C SER A 295 9.70 -9.53 34.42
N ARG A 296 9.11 -10.63 34.90
CA ARG A 296 9.84 -11.74 35.55
C ARG A 296 10.68 -12.58 34.57
N ARG A 297 10.31 -12.67 33.29
CA ARG A 297 11.11 -13.36 32.26
C ARG A 297 12.41 -12.62 31.91
N PHE A 298 12.43 -11.29 32.00
CA PHE A 298 13.64 -10.50 31.75
C PHE A 298 14.68 -10.65 32.87
N ILE A 299 14.23 -10.76 34.13
CA ILE A 299 15.13 -10.94 35.28
C ILE A 299 15.82 -12.32 35.24
N ARG A 300 15.10 -13.38 34.88
CA ARG A 300 15.65 -14.75 34.78
C ARG A 300 16.64 -14.98 33.63
N LYS A 301 16.77 -14.05 32.68
CA LYS A 301 17.80 -14.15 31.60
C LYS A 301 19.09 -13.40 31.93
N ARG A 302 19.17 -12.72 33.09
CA ARG A 302 20.33 -11.94 33.54
C ARG A 302 20.99 -12.50 34.82
N LEU A 303 20.44 -13.58 35.37
CA LEU A 303 21.01 -14.39 36.45
C LEU A 303 21.39 -15.74 35.85
#